data_AF-A0A2V7P9Z6-F1
#
_entry.id   AF-A0A2V7P9Z6-F1
#
_cell.length_a   1.000
_cell.length_b   1.000
_cell.length_c   1.000
_cell.angle_alpha   90.00
_cell.angle_beta   90.00
_cell.angle_gamma   90.00
#
_symmetry.space_group_name_H-M   'P 1'
#
loop_
_entity.id
_entity.type
_entity.pdbx_description
1 polymer ?
#
loop_
_entity_poly.entity_id
_entity_poly.type
_entity_poly.pdbx_seq_one_letter_code
_entity_poly.pdbx_strand_id
1 'polypeptide(L)'
;MIEDVEHTSAPAGPAQFGNLAANARFPELSGALRPGIEILEIGSGTGSLLHRLVEQGHRIRGVEINGGLIAESRRWYGELPLQLVDGVRLPFADASFDVVLSFD
;
A
#
# COMPACT_ATOMS: atom_id res chain seq x y z
N MET A 1 24.53 27.81 28.08
CA MET A 1 25.39 27.20 27.05
C MET A 1 24.53 26.13 26.42
N ILE A 2 24.04 26.45 25.21
CA ILE A 2 23.39 25.66 24.15
C ILE A 2 22.61 24.39 24.56
N GLU A 3 21.31 24.43 24.26
CA GLU A 3 20.31 23.36 24.38
C GLU A 3 20.70 22.12 23.57
N ASP A 4 20.49 20.93 24.15
CA ASP A 4 20.56 19.65 23.45
C ASP A 4 19.51 19.64 22.34
N VAL A 5 19.96 19.81 21.09
CA VAL A 5 19.14 19.56 19.91
C VAL A 5 19.12 18.05 19.69
N GLU A 6 18.03 17.39 20.07
CA GLU A 6 17.75 16.03 19.60
C GLU A 6 17.68 16.05 18.07
N HIS A 7 18.75 15.62 17.41
CA HIS A 7 18.72 15.21 16.02
C HIS A 7 17.97 13.88 15.91
N THR A 8 16.64 13.95 15.93
CA THR A 8 15.81 12.89 15.35
C THR A 8 16.00 12.98 13.84
N SER A 9 16.95 12.19 13.32
CA SER A 9 17.08 11.98 11.88
C SER A 9 15.77 11.42 11.35
N ALA A 10 15.19 12.07 10.33
CA ALA A 10 14.01 11.56 9.66
C ALA A 10 14.21 10.10 9.21
N PRO A 11 13.17 9.25 9.25
CA PRO A 11 13.29 7.85 8.86
C PRO A 11 13.76 7.73 7.40
N ALA A 12 14.54 6.68 7.11
CA ALA A 12 15.12 6.45 5.78
C ALA A 12 14.10 6.01 4.70
N GLY A 13 12.81 5.94 5.06
CA GLY A 13 11.71 5.54 4.20
C GLY A 13 10.38 5.53 4.95
N PRO A 14 9.28 5.17 4.27
CA PRO A 14 7.97 5.07 4.90
C PRO A 14 7.95 4.03 6.02
N ALA A 15 7.09 4.27 7.01
CA ALA A 15 6.71 3.24 7.96
C ALA A 15 6.23 2.01 7.20
N GLN A 16 6.91 0.89 7.42
CA GLN A 16 6.54 -0.39 6.82
C GLN A 16 5.88 -1.25 7.89
N PHE A 17 4.64 -1.65 7.62
CA PHE A 17 3.91 -2.62 8.42
C PHE A 17 4.02 -3.99 7.74
N GLY A 18 4.10 -5.05 8.55
CA GLY A 18 4.20 -6.41 8.06
C GLY A 18 5.47 -6.73 7.24
N ASN A 19 5.38 -7.80 6.45
CA ASN A 19 6.51 -8.35 5.70
C ASN A 19 6.35 -8.16 4.18
N LEU A 20 6.76 -7.00 3.66
CA LEU A 20 6.69 -6.67 2.23
C LEU A 20 7.33 -7.73 1.33
N ALA A 21 8.45 -8.34 1.75
CA ALA A 21 9.12 -9.35 0.95
C ALA A 21 8.25 -10.61 0.80
N ALA A 22 7.61 -11.06 1.89
CA ALA A 22 6.67 -12.17 1.85
C ALA A 22 5.39 -11.79 1.08
N ASN A 23 4.85 -10.61 1.32
CA ASN A 23 3.59 -10.14 0.74
C ASN A 23 3.70 -9.90 -0.78
N ALA A 24 4.89 -9.55 -1.29
CA ALA A 24 5.16 -9.52 -2.73
C ALA A 24 5.36 -10.93 -3.31
N ARG A 25 6.10 -11.79 -2.60
CA ARG A 25 6.45 -13.12 -3.10
C ARG A 25 5.26 -14.08 -3.15
N PHE A 26 4.31 -13.98 -2.21
CA PHE A 26 3.19 -14.91 -2.14
C PHE A 26 2.27 -14.85 -3.37
N PRO A 27 1.79 -13.67 -3.83
CA PRO A 27 0.96 -13.57 -5.04
C PRO A 27 1.70 -13.97 -6.33
N GLU A 28 3.02 -13.74 -6.40
CA GLU A 28 3.86 -14.18 -7.52
C GLU A 28 3.92 -15.71 -7.57
N LEU A 29 4.23 -16.38 -6.44
CA LEU A 29 4.34 -17.83 -6.37
C LEU A 29 3.00 -18.55 -6.54
N SER A 30 1.90 -17.93 -6.12
CA SER A 30 0.56 -18.52 -6.29
C SER A 30 0.06 -18.43 -7.73
N GLY A 31 0.70 -17.61 -8.58
CA GLY A 31 0.20 -17.29 -9.91
C GLY A 31 -1.07 -16.43 -9.91
N ALA A 32 -1.41 -15.82 -8.77
CA ALA A 32 -2.58 -14.94 -8.65
C ALA A 32 -2.42 -13.66 -9.48
N LEU A 33 -1.20 -13.12 -9.55
CA LEU A 33 -0.92 -11.92 -10.32
C LEU A 33 -0.66 -12.27 -11.79
N ARG A 34 -1.66 -12.01 -12.64
CA ARG A 34 -1.57 -12.16 -14.09
C ARG A 34 -1.57 -10.78 -14.76
N PRO A 35 -0.92 -10.59 -15.91
CA PRO A 35 -0.99 -9.33 -16.63
C PRO A 35 -2.45 -8.92 -16.96
N GLY A 36 -2.77 -7.65 -16.71
CA GLY A 36 -4.04 -7.04 -17.11
C GLY A 36 -5.24 -7.28 -16.20
N ILE A 37 -5.11 -8.03 -15.10
CA ILE A 37 -6.18 -8.24 -14.12
C ILE A 37 -6.33 -7.03 -13.19
N GLU A 38 -7.53 -6.84 -12.64
CA GLU A 38 -7.86 -5.78 -11.68
C GLU A 38 -7.60 -6.27 -10.25
N ILE A 39 -6.77 -5.54 -9.49
CA ILE A 39 -6.36 -5.91 -8.13
C ILE A 39 -6.82 -4.84 -7.13
N LEU A 40 -7.32 -5.30 -5.99
CA LEU A 40 -7.56 -4.47 -4.81
C LEU A 40 -6.63 -4.90 -3.68
N GLU A 41 -5.96 -3.96 -3.03
CA GLU A 41 -5.32 -4.17 -1.73
C GLU A 41 -6.16 -3.48 -0.65
N ILE A 42 -6.54 -4.22 0.39
CA ILE A 42 -7.24 -3.71 1.57
C ILE A 42 -6.27 -3.60 2.73
N GLY A 43 -6.19 -2.42 3.34
CA GLY A 43 -5.22 -2.12 4.39
C GLY A 43 -3.85 -1.82 3.82
N SER A 44 -3.78 -0.99 2.77
CA SER A 44 -2.52 -0.69 2.07
C SER A 44 -1.47 0.02 2.94
N GLY A 45 -1.84 0.55 4.11
CA GLY A 45 -0.93 1.28 4.99
C GLY A 45 -0.29 2.47 4.28
N THR A 46 1.05 2.54 4.31
CA THR A 46 1.82 3.56 3.57
C THR A 46 1.95 3.25 2.07
N GLY A 47 1.43 2.11 1.61
CA GLY A 47 1.35 1.76 0.20
C GLY A 47 2.60 1.10 -0.39
N SER A 48 3.47 0.48 0.42
CA SER A 48 4.72 -0.11 -0.11
C SER A 48 4.49 -1.24 -1.11
N LEU A 49 3.52 -2.15 -0.85
CA LEU A 49 3.18 -3.21 -1.81
C LEU A 49 2.44 -2.62 -3.01
N LEU A 50 1.46 -1.74 -2.78
CA LEU A 50 0.77 -0.99 -3.83
C LEU A 50 1.75 -0.32 -4.81
N HIS A 51 2.71 0.45 -4.28
CA HIS A 51 3.73 1.14 -5.06
C HIS A 51 4.54 0.17 -5.91
N ARG A 52 5.07 -0.90 -5.31
CA ARG A 52 5.81 -1.94 -6.02
C ARG A 52 5.01 -2.53 -7.18
N LEU A 53 3.75 -2.89 -6.94
CA LEU A 53 2.90 -3.51 -7.96
C LEU A 53 2.54 -2.51 -9.08
N VAL A 54 2.37 -1.23 -8.75
CA VAL A 54 2.24 -0.14 -9.74
C VAL A 54 3.49 -0.01 -10.60
N GLU A 55 4.69 0.00 -9.99
CA GLU A 55 5.97 0.07 -10.73
C GLU A 55 6.18 -1.14 -11.66
N GLN A 56 5.65 -2.31 -11.28
CA GLN A 56 5.65 -3.51 -12.11
C GLN A 56 4.57 -3.51 -13.21
N GLY A 57 3.74 -2.46 -13.30
CA GLY A 57 2.72 -2.29 -14.33
C GLY A 57 1.41 -3.04 -14.05
N HIS A 58 1.18 -3.49 -12.82
CA HIS A 58 -0.10 -4.09 -12.43
C HIS A 58 -1.21 -3.04 -12.30
N ARG A 59 -2.45 -3.43 -12.58
CA ARG A 59 -3.64 -2.59 -12.36
C ARG A 59 -4.15 -2.80 -10.95
N ILE A 60 -3.54 -2.09 -10.01
CA ILE A 60 -3.86 -2.22 -8.59
C ILE A 60 -4.40 -0.90 -8.02
N ARG A 61 -5.39 -1.01 -7.13
CA ARG A 61 -5.91 0.06 -6.29
C ARG A 61 -5.75 -0.35 -4.83
N GLY A 62 -5.43 0.62 -3.97
CA GLY A 62 -5.33 0.42 -2.52
C GLY A 62 -6.43 1.14 -1.77
N VAL A 63 -6.85 0.56 -0.65
CA VAL A 63 -7.70 1.23 0.34
C VAL A 63 -7.06 1.19 1.72
N GLU A 64 -7.17 2.31 2.44
CA GLU A 64 -6.65 2.46 3.80
C GLU A 64 -7.63 3.31 4.62
N ILE A 65 -7.82 2.98 5.90
CA ILE A 65 -8.72 3.71 6.80
C ILE A 65 -7.99 4.82 7.55
N ASN A 66 -6.67 4.69 7.73
CA ASN A 66 -5.84 5.65 8.42
C ASN A 66 -5.33 6.73 7.46
N GLY A 67 -5.97 7.90 7.48
CA GLY A 67 -5.56 9.05 6.68
C GLY A 67 -4.13 9.55 6.94
N GLY A 68 -3.56 9.28 8.12
CA GLY A 68 -2.16 9.57 8.42
C GLY A 68 -1.18 8.75 7.58
N LEU A 69 -1.46 7.46 7.37
CA LEU A 69 -0.65 6.58 6.53
C LEU A 69 -0.77 6.95 5.05
N ILE A 70 -1.93 7.41 4.60
CA ILE A 70 -2.12 7.93 3.24
C ILE A 70 -1.30 9.23 3.05
N ALA A 71 -1.29 10.12 4.03
CA ALA A 71 -0.47 11.33 3.97
C ALA A 71 1.02 11.00 3.93
N GLU A 72 1.47 10.00 4.69
CA GLU A 72 2.83 9.48 4.63
C GLU A 72 3.14 8.83 3.28
N SER A 73 2.23 8.02 2.74
CA SER A 73 2.33 7.42 1.42
C SER A 73 2.62 8.47 0.34
N ARG A 74 1.83 9.55 0.34
CA ARG A 74 2.00 10.67 -0.60
C ARG A 74 3.35 11.38 -0.47
N ARG A 75 3.89 11.48 0.75
CA ARG A 75 5.20 12.09 0.98
C ARG A 75 6.34 11.26 0.39
N TRP A 76 6.23 9.93 0.42
CA TRP A 76 7.29 9.03 0.00
C TRP A 76 7.18 8.58 -1.46
N TYR A 77 5.98 8.26 -1.92
CA TYR A 77 5.73 7.67 -3.23
C TYR A 77 5.03 8.60 -4.22
N GLY A 78 4.60 9.78 -3.77
CA GLY A 78 3.76 10.67 -4.58
C GLY A 78 2.33 10.16 -4.71
N GLU A 79 1.67 10.47 -5.81
CA GLU A 79 0.29 10.04 -6.05
C GLU A 79 0.25 8.55 -6.44
N LEU A 80 -0.23 7.72 -5.49
CA LEU A 80 -0.62 6.33 -5.72
C LEU A 80 -2.14 6.22 -5.88
N PRO A 81 -2.65 5.15 -6.54
CA PRO A 81 -4.09 4.85 -6.56
C PRO A 81 -4.58 4.31 -5.20
N LEU A 82 -4.42 5.13 -4.15
CA LEU A 82 -4.72 4.82 -2.76
C LEU A 82 -5.85 5.73 -2.25
N GLN A 83 -6.93 5.15 -1.75
CA GLN A 83 -8.11 5.88 -1.28
C GLN A 83 -8.36 5.68 0.22
N LEU A 84 -8.82 6.75 0.89
CA LEU A 84 -9.34 6.68 2.25
C LEU A 84 -10.72 5.98 2.23
N VAL A 85 -10.78 4.74 2.69
CA VAL A 85 -12.00 3.91 2.69
C VAL A 85 -12.02 3.04 3.94
N ASP A 86 -13.20 2.92 4.54
CA ASP A 86 -13.46 1.91 5.57
C ASP A 86 -13.59 0.53 4.90
N GLY A 87 -12.69 -0.40 5.25
CA GLY A 87 -12.59 -1.73 4.63
C GLY A 87 -13.86 -2.60 4.74
N VAL A 88 -14.83 -2.25 5.61
CA VAL A 88 -16.12 -2.95 5.69
C VAL A 88 -17.16 -2.45 4.68
N ARG A 89 -16.94 -1.31 4.04
CA ARG A 89 -17.86 -0.71 3.05
C ARG A 89 -17.07 -0.15 1.86
N LEU A 90 -16.77 -1.04 0.93
CA LEU A 90 -16.01 -0.71 -0.27
C LEU A 90 -16.89 0.01 -1.31
N PRO A 91 -16.47 1.16 -1.86
CA PRO A 91 -17.20 1.93 -2.87
C PRO A 91 -16.96 1.40 -4.29
N PHE A 92 -16.93 0.08 -4.44
CA PHE A 92 -16.68 -0.59 -5.72
C PHE A 92 -17.88 -1.45 -6.11
N ALA A 93 -18.09 -1.62 -7.41
CA ALA A 93 -19.12 -2.51 -7.90
C ALA A 93 -18.77 -3.97 -7.58
N ASP A 94 -19.80 -4.81 -7.42
CA ASP A 94 -19.60 -6.25 -7.26
C ASP A 94 -18.81 -6.81 -8.45
N ALA A 95 -17.95 -7.80 -8.18
CA ALA A 95 -17.11 -8.48 -9.17
C ALA A 95 -16.20 -7.54 -10.01
N SER A 96 -15.81 -6.39 -9.48
CA SER A 96 -14.93 -5.44 -10.18
C SER A 96 -13.42 -5.72 -10.05
N PHE A 97 -13.04 -6.74 -9.29
CA PHE A 97 -11.66 -7.14 -9.06
C PHE A 97 -11.50 -8.64 -9.24
N ASP A 98 -10.40 -9.05 -9.87
CA ASP A 98 -10.04 -10.45 -10.06
C ASP A 98 -9.33 -11.01 -8.83
N VAL A 99 -8.56 -10.17 -8.12
CA VAL A 99 -7.80 -10.52 -6.92
C VAL A 99 -7.95 -9.45 -5.85
N VAL A 100 -8.19 -9.89 -4.62
CA VAL A 100 -8.15 -9.04 -3.42
C VAL A 100 -6.99 -9.51 -2.54
N LEU A 101 -6.10 -8.58 -2.21
CA LEU A 101 -5.01 -8.76 -1.27
C LEU A 101 -5.41 -8.10 0.05
N SER A 102 -5.24 -8.82 1.15
CA SER A 102 -5.37 -8.28 2.50
C SER A 102 -4.34 -8.99 3.35
N PHE A 103 -3.33 -8.23 3.74
CA PHE A 103 -2.24 -8.68 4.58
C PHE A 103 -2.34 -7.98 5.94
N ASP A 104 -1.46 -8.39 6.84
CA ASP A 104 -1.40 -8.07 8.27
C ASP A 104 -1.37 -6.57 8.62
#